data_AF-A0A669QV48-F1
#
_entry.id   AF-A0A669QV48-F1
#
_cell.length_a   1.000
_cell.length_b   1.000
_cell.length_c   1.000
_cell.angle_alpha   90.00
_cell.angle_beta   90.00
_cell.angle_gamma   90.00
#
_symmetry.space_group_name_H-M   'P 1'
#
loop_
_entity.id
_entity.type
_entity.pdbx_description
1 polymer ?
#
loop_
_entity_poly.entity_id
_entity_poly.type
_entity_poly.pdbx_seq_one_letter_code
_entity_poly.pdbx_strand_id
1 'polypeptide(L)'
;CCLVCRLAAIVLRVHKRANYFLEEIRPGNLERECNEEKCSFEEAKEIFHSPWNYTVLCFFLGLNPCTTNPCKNGGVCKIRRYSYFCICPPKFGGDNSHCASIAEKLECWYKNGGCWQYCWDRGSFQVQCSCAKGYTLDNADVSATPQCPQRNTSTPAENSDSRITGGTLCHRGQCPWQVLIRDSRDIGFCGGSLINSRWVITAAHCLDLVRPHHVTIGEYHRELKEQKIGVERSWTHPHYDSNNYNGDIALLYLSSEVVFNEYAIPICLPSPNLAALLAEEGQVGMVSGWGATHRWGSTLRFLMRVRLPIVSMDTCQQSTRRLVTDNMFCAGYGTEAADACKGDSGGPFAVSYQNTWFLLGVVSWGDGCAEKGKYGVYTRVSNYIPWIKETVESVADSEKFSINFA
;
A
#
# COMPACT_ATOMS: atom_id res chain seq x y z
N CYS A 1 -52.78 -23.73 -13.13
CA CYS A 1 -52.60 -24.45 -14.42
C CYS A 1 -51.58 -25.57 -14.35
N CYS A 2 -50.28 -25.38 -14.13
CA CYS A 2 -49.33 -26.51 -14.16
C CYS A 2 -49.60 -27.62 -13.10
N LEU A 3 -50.08 -27.25 -11.90
CA LEU A 3 -50.52 -28.22 -10.88
C LEU A 3 -51.80 -28.97 -11.32
N VAL A 4 -52.72 -28.24 -11.96
CA VAL A 4 -53.98 -28.78 -12.52
C VAL A 4 -53.70 -29.66 -13.74
N CYS A 5 -52.75 -29.29 -14.60
CA CYS A 5 -52.31 -30.06 -15.78
C CYS A 5 -51.49 -31.30 -15.38
N ARG A 6 -50.71 -31.30 -14.28
CA ARG A 6 -50.08 -32.51 -13.75
C ARG A 6 -51.08 -33.48 -13.11
N LEU A 7 -52.02 -32.97 -12.31
CA LEU A 7 -53.09 -33.80 -11.71
C LEU A 7 -54.07 -34.31 -12.78
N ALA A 8 -54.40 -33.48 -13.78
CA ALA A 8 -55.24 -33.87 -14.91
C ALA A 8 -54.53 -34.84 -15.86
N ALA A 9 -53.22 -34.76 -16.09
CA ALA A 9 -52.50 -35.73 -16.92
C ALA A 9 -52.45 -37.15 -16.33
N ILE A 10 -52.58 -37.27 -14.99
CA ILE A 10 -52.70 -38.56 -14.30
C ILE A 10 -54.10 -39.19 -14.52
N VAL A 11 -55.13 -38.37 -14.77
CA VAL A 11 -56.54 -38.79 -14.86
C VAL A 11 -57.10 -38.77 -16.30
N LEU A 12 -56.65 -37.84 -17.14
CA LEU A 12 -57.05 -37.63 -18.52
C LEU A 12 -55.84 -37.85 -19.42
N ARG A 13 -55.90 -38.87 -20.30
CA ARG A 13 -54.88 -39.13 -21.33
C ARG A 13 -54.97 -38.08 -22.45
N VAL A 14 -54.60 -36.84 -22.16
CA VAL A 14 -54.49 -35.77 -23.17
C VAL A 14 -53.08 -35.84 -23.79
N HIS A 15 -53.00 -35.96 -25.12
CA HIS A 15 -51.71 -35.90 -25.84
C HIS A 15 -51.18 -34.46 -25.80
N LYS A 16 -50.10 -34.25 -25.07
CA LYS A 16 -49.32 -33.01 -25.11
C LYS A 16 -48.47 -32.96 -26.39
N ARG A 17 -48.10 -31.75 -26.83
CA ARG A 17 -47.22 -31.56 -27.99
C ARG A 17 -45.98 -30.80 -27.54
N ALA A 18 -44.84 -31.10 -28.16
CA ALA A 18 -43.62 -30.32 -28.00
C ALA A 18 -43.65 -29.12 -28.96
N ASN A 19 -43.28 -27.95 -28.44
CA ASN A 19 -42.98 -26.64 -29.02
C ASN A 19 -43.23 -26.50 -30.53
N TYR A 20 -44.09 -25.54 -30.90
CA TYR A 20 -44.39 -25.20 -32.29
C TYR A 20 -43.37 -24.19 -32.86
N PHE A 21 -43.16 -24.22 -34.19
CA PHE A 21 -42.23 -23.30 -34.86
C PHE A 21 -42.69 -21.83 -34.66
N LEU A 22 -41.83 -20.98 -34.07
CA LEU A 22 -42.03 -19.55 -33.77
C LEU A 22 -42.94 -19.21 -32.57
N GLU A 23 -43.18 -20.15 -31.67
CA GLU A 23 -44.01 -19.97 -30.46
C GLU A 23 -43.50 -18.85 -29.53
N GLU A 24 -42.18 -18.81 -29.30
CA GLU A 24 -41.43 -17.83 -28.49
C GLU A 24 -41.55 -16.36 -28.95
N ILE A 25 -42.09 -16.11 -30.15
CA ILE A 25 -42.29 -14.75 -30.68
C ILE A 25 -43.63 -14.16 -30.20
N ARG A 26 -44.52 -15.01 -29.66
CA ARG A 26 -45.86 -14.61 -29.24
C ARG A 26 -45.86 -14.25 -27.75
N PRO A 27 -46.67 -13.26 -27.32
CA PRO A 27 -46.78 -12.94 -25.91
C PRO A 27 -47.31 -14.13 -25.10
N GLY A 28 -46.74 -14.32 -23.90
CA GLY A 28 -47.01 -15.44 -23.01
C GLY A 28 -48.50 -15.66 -22.76
N ASN A 29 -48.94 -16.92 -22.89
CA ASN A 29 -50.36 -17.28 -22.80
C ASN A 29 -50.56 -18.57 -22.00
N LEU A 30 -51.28 -18.46 -20.88
CA LEU A 30 -51.47 -19.54 -19.90
C LEU A 30 -52.04 -20.84 -20.48
N GLU A 31 -52.94 -20.76 -21.46
CA GLU A 31 -53.56 -21.95 -22.07
C GLU A 31 -52.61 -22.63 -23.05
N ARG A 32 -51.73 -21.87 -23.68
CA ARG A 32 -50.72 -22.38 -24.62
C ARG A 32 -49.62 -23.13 -23.87
N GLU A 33 -49.05 -22.50 -22.85
CA GLU A 33 -47.99 -23.10 -22.03
C GLU A 33 -48.44 -24.36 -21.26
N CYS A 34 -49.75 -24.54 -20.98
CA CYS A 34 -50.24 -25.75 -20.30
C CYS A 34 -50.27 -26.99 -21.23
N ASN A 35 -50.35 -26.77 -22.55
CA ASN A 35 -50.42 -27.84 -23.55
C ASN A 35 -49.03 -28.39 -23.93
N GLU A 36 -47.96 -27.76 -23.45
CA GLU A 36 -46.58 -28.20 -23.66
C GLU A 36 -46.17 -29.37 -22.74
N GLU A 37 -45.22 -30.17 -23.21
CA GLU A 37 -44.67 -31.32 -22.48
C GLU A 37 -43.78 -30.92 -21.29
N LYS A 38 -43.05 -29.80 -21.40
CA LYS A 38 -42.13 -29.30 -20.36
C LYS A 38 -42.32 -27.80 -20.19
N CYS A 39 -42.85 -27.39 -19.04
CA CYS A 39 -42.89 -25.97 -18.67
C CYS A 39 -41.51 -25.54 -18.16
N SER A 40 -40.91 -24.53 -18.79
CA SER A 40 -39.62 -23.95 -18.41
C SER A 40 -39.79 -22.81 -17.39
N PHE A 41 -38.69 -22.43 -16.74
CA PHE A 41 -38.69 -21.31 -15.78
C PHE A 41 -38.93 -19.95 -16.47
N GLU A 42 -38.54 -19.85 -17.73
CA GLU A 42 -38.70 -18.64 -18.55
C GLU A 42 -40.18 -18.42 -18.88
N GLU A 43 -40.87 -19.43 -19.40
CA GLU A 43 -42.32 -19.41 -19.68
C GLU A 43 -43.16 -19.10 -18.44
N ALA A 44 -42.81 -19.70 -17.28
CA ALA A 44 -43.51 -19.44 -16.03
C ALA A 44 -43.38 -17.96 -15.59
N LYS A 45 -42.27 -17.30 -15.91
CA LYS A 45 -42.03 -15.89 -15.60
C LYS A 45 -42.83 -14.95 -16.50
N GLU A 46 -43.12 -15.35 -17.74
CA GLU A 46 -43.91 -14.55 -18.68
C GLU A 46 -45.37 -14.42 -18.27
N ILE A 47 -45.93 -15.46 -17.63
CA ILE A 47 -47.32 -15.48 -17.17
C ILE A 47 -47.51 -14.71 -15.86
N PHE A 48 -46.56 -14.85 -14.93
CA PHE A 48 -46.72 -14.34 -13.56
C PHE A 48 -45.86 -13.10 -13.34
N HIS A 49 -46.47 -11.93 -13.47
CA HIS A 49 -45.81 -10.64 -13.31
C HIS A 49 -45.31 -10.33 -11.87
N SER A 50 -45.74 -11.09 -10.84
CA SER A 50 -45.35 -10.85 -9.44
C SER A 50 -44.30 -11.87 -8.92
N PRO A 51 -43.20 -11.41 -8.27
CA PRO A 51 -42.09 -12.24 -7.75
C PRO A 51 -42.49 -13.44 -6.91
N TRP A 52 -43.54 -13.28 -6.09
CA TRP A 52 -43.98 -14.25 -5.10
C TRP A 52 -44.85 -15.37 -5.69
N ASN A 53 -45.60 -15.11 -6.76
CA ASN A 53 -46.55 -16.09 -7.31
C ASN A 53 -45.85 -17.18 -8.15
N TYR A 54 -44.78 -16.85 -8.88
CA TYR A 54 -44.04 -17.84 -9.67
C TYR A 54 -43.04 -18.68 -8.85
N THR A 55 -42.46 -18.14 -7.77
CA THR A 55 -41.51 -18.87 -6.93
C THR A 55 -42.17 -20.04 -6.20
N VAL A 56 -43.40 -19.85 -5.72
CA VAL A 56 -44.21 -20.91 -5.11
C VAL A 56 -44.63 -21.97 -6.14
N LEU A 57 -44.97 -21.55 -7.37
CA LEU A 57 -45.34 -22.47 -8.45
C LEU A 57 -44.16 -23.35 -8.91
N CYS A 58 -42.97 -22.77 -9.07
CA CYS A 58 -41.75 -23.48 -9.46
C CYS A 58 -41.34 -24.56 -8.44
N PHE A 59 -41.59 -24.31 -7.15
CA PHE A 59 -41.35 -25.27 -6.07
C PHE A 59 -42.22 -26.53 -6.20
N PHE A 60 -43.52 -26.39 -6.47
CA PHE A 60 -44.42 -27.55 -6.67
C PHE A 60 -44.16 -28.32 -7.97
N LEU A 61 -43.51 -27.69 -8.96
CA LEU A 61 -43.16 -28.31 -10.24
C LEU A 61 -41.77 -28.97 -10.25
N GLY A 62 -40.94 -28.71 -9.24
CA GLY A 62 -39.56 -29.23 -9.16
C GLY A 62 -38.60 -28.52 -10.12
N LEU A 63 -38.88 -27.28 -10.50
CA LEU A 63 -38.04 -26.51 -11.42
C LEU A 63 -36.84 -25.92 -10.67
N ASN A 64 -35.63 -26.25 -11.13
CA ASN A 64 -34.39 -25.73 -10.56
C ASN A 64 -34.04 -24.38 -11.20
N PRO A 65 -34.01 -23.26 -10.46
CA PRO A 65 -33.73 -21.92 -11.01
C PRO A 65 -32.30 -21.74 -11.53
N CYS A 66 -31.39 -22.69 -11.27
CA CYS A 66 -30.02 -22.67 -11.77
C CYS A 66 -29.80 -23.48 -13.06
N THR A 67 -30.83 -24.07 -13.69
CA THR A 67 -30.66 -24.87 -14.93
C THR A 67 -30.10 -24.05 -16.09
N THR A 68 -30.49 -22.78 -16.24
CA THR A 68 -30.00 -21.87 -17.29
C THR A 68 -28.94 -20.88 -16.80
N ASN A 69 -28.37 -21.11 -15.61
CA ASN A 69 -27.46 -20.21 -14.88
C ASN A 69 -27.80 -18.70 -15.03
N PRO A 70 -28.66 -18.14 -14.15
CA PRO A 70 -29.06 -16.73 -14.21
C PRO A 70 -27.93 -15.73 -13.86
N CYS A 71 -26.77 -16.20 -13.42
CA CYS A 71 -25.65 -15.36 -13.01
C CYS A 71 -24.84 -14.85 -14.20
N LYS A 72 -24.58 -13.53 -14.25
CA LYS A 72 -23.79 -12.91 -15.32
C LYS A 72 -22.28 -13.03 -15.05
N ASN A 73 -21.46 -12.73 -16.06
CA ASN A 73 -20.01 -12.59 -15.95
C ASN A 73 -19.29 -13.79 -15.30
N GLY A 74 -19.74 -15.01 -15.59
CA GLY A 74 -19.13 -16.24 -15.06
C GLY A 74 -19.47 -16.54 -13.60
N GLY A 75 -20.51 -15.92 -13.04
CA GLY A 75 -21.02 -16.25 -11.70
C GLY A 75 -21.57 -17.66 -11.61
N VAL A 76 -21.42 -18.27 -10.43
CA VAL A 76 -21.92 -19.62 -10.14
C VAL A 76 -23.25 -19.53 -9.40
N CYS A 77 -24.33 -20.06 -10.01
CA CYS A 77 -25.64 -20.13 -9.37
C CYS A 77 -25.67 -21.22 -8.29
N LYS A 78 -26.12 -20.85 -7.09
CA LYS A 78 -26.37 -21.76 -5.98
C LYS A 78 -27.77 -21.55 -5.44
N ILE A 79 -28.43 -22.65 -5.08
CA ILE A 79 -29.79 -22.62 -4.52
C ILE A 79 -29.70 -22.38 -3.02
N ARG A 80 -30.50 -21.45 -2.49
CA ARG A 80 -30.66 -21.22 -1.06
C ARG A 80 -32.15 -21.19 -0.72
N ARG A 81 -32.61 -22.22 -0.01
CA ARG A 81 -34.02 -22.44 0.33
C ARG A 81 -34.91 -22.44 -0.92
N TYR A 82 -35.71 -21.38 -1.11
CA TYR A 82 -36.71 -21.22 -2.17
C TYR A 82 -36.28 -20.22 -3.26
N SER A 83 -35.03 -19.73 -3.21
CA SER A 83 -34.46 -18.77 -4.17
C SER A 83 -33.05 -19.22 -4.57
N TYR A 84 -32.46 -18.53 -5.55
CA TYR A 84 -31.06 -18.69 -5.92
C TYR A 84 -30.25 -17.48 -5.48
N PHE A 85 -28.95 -17.67 -5.35
CA PHE A 85 -27.97 -16.61 -5.20
C PHE A 85 -26.78 -16.90 -6.12
N CYS A 86 -26.11 -15.85 -6.58
CA CYS A 86 -24.90 -15.99 -7.38
C CYS A 86 -23.65 -15.80 -6.53
N ILE A 87 -22.68 -16.68 -6.73
CA ILE A 87 -21.31 -16.48 -6.28
C ILE A 87 -20.54 -15.82 -7.42
N CYS A 88 -20.14 -14.57 -7.24
CA CYS A 88 -19.52 -13.76 -8.28
C CYS A 88 -17.99 -13.89 -8.29
N PRO A 89 -17.35 -13.87 -9.47
CA PRO A 89 -15.90 -13.75 -9.57
C PRO A 89 -15.39 -12.44 -8.94
N PRO A 90 -14.09 -12.33 -8.59
CA PRO A 90 -13.54 -11.21 -7.81
C PRO A 90 -13.72 -9.79 -8.36
N LYS A 91 -14.21 -9.62 -9.60
CA LYS A 91 -14.42 -8.32 -10.26
C LYS A 91 -15.88 -7.89 -10.40
N PHE A 92 -16.84 -8.68 -9.89
CA PHE A 92 -18.26 -8.48 -10.17
C PHE A 92 -19.14 -8.56 -8.90
N GLY A 93 -20.21 -7.75 -8.85
CA GLY A 93 -21.17 -7.66 -7.75
C GLY A 93 -22.52 -7.03 -8.15
N GLY A 94 -23.22 -6.40 -7.19
CA GLY A 94 -24.45 -5.60 -7.41
C GLY A 94 -25.61 -5.88 -6.45
N ASP A 95 -26.53 -4.93 -6.30
CA ASP A 95 -27.62 -4.87 -5.29
C ASP A 95 -28.60 -6.06 -5.29
N ASN A 96 -28.59 -6.92 -6.32
CA ASN A 96 -29.46 -8.09 -6.45
C ASN A 96 -28.71 -9.41 -6.70
N SER A 97 -27.41 -9.51 -6.41
CA SER A 97 -26.66 -10.79 -6.46
C SER A 97 -26.65 -11.50 -7.83
N HIS A 98 -26.59 -10.76 -8.95
CA HIS A 98 -26.52 -11.36 -10.30
C HIS A 98 -25.17 -11.18 -11.00
N CYS A 99 -24.16 -10.67 -10.28
CA CYS A 99 -22.82 -10.40 -10.82
C CYS A 99 -22.85 -9.47 -12.05
N ALA A 100 -23.83 -8.57 -12.11
CA ALA A 100 -24.10 -7.73 -13.27
C ALA A 100 -23.30 -6.42 -13.24
N SER A 101 -22.98 -5.89 -12.06
CA SER A 101 -22.11 -4.71 -11.95
C SER A 101 -20.65 -5.12 -11.76
N ILE A 102 -19.75 -4.26 -12.22
CA ILE A 102 -18.37 -4.30 -11.79
C ILE A 102 -18.39 -3.88 -10.32
N ALA A 103 -18.15 -4.84 -9.43
CA ALA A 103 -17.74 -4.53 -8.08
C ALA A 103 -16.25 -4.76 -8.09
N GLU A 104 -15.47 -3.70 -8.22
CA GLU A 104 -14.08 -3.79 -7.83
C GLU A 104 -14.10 -4.24 -6.37
N LYS A 105 -13.68 -5.48 -6.11
CA LYS A 105 -13.38 -5.90 -4.74
C LYS A 105 -12.15 -5.12 -4.32
N LEU A 106 -12.39 -3.91 -3.83
CA LEU A 106 -11.40 -3.07 -3.21
C LEU A 106 -11.20 -3.69 -1.84
N GLU A 107 -10.16 -4.51 -1.71
CA GLU A 107 -9.57 -4.91 -0.44
C GLU A 107 -8.22 -4.22 -0.39
N CYS A 108 -7.79 -3.77 0.79
CA CYS A 108 -6.59 -2.95 0.89
C CYS A 108 -5.31 -3.65 0.42
N TRP A 109 -5.26 -4.98 0.47
CA TRP A 109 -4.13 -5.73 -0.06
C TRP A 109 -4.01 -5.65 -1.60
N TYR A 110 -5.11 -5.39 -2.31
CA TYR A 110 -5.13 -5.28 -3.77
C TYR A 110 -5.11 -3.81 -4.20
N LYS A 111 -3.99 -3.35 -4.76
CA LYS A 111 -3.79 -1.97 -5.22
C LYS A 111 -4.18 -0.91 -4.16
N ASN A 112 -3.89 -1.18 -2.89
CA ASN A 112 -4.23 -0.31 -1.77
C ASN A 112 -5.73 0.03 -1.68
N GLY A 113 -6.62 -0.86 -2.15
CA GLY A 113 -8.06 -0.63 -2.17
C GLY A 113 -8.48 0.61 -2.98
N GLY A 114 -7.66 1.07 -3.93
CA GLY A 114 -7.91 2.31 -4.69
C GLY A 114 -7.64 3.59 -3.89
N CYS A 115 -7.15 3.49 -2.66
CA CYS A 115 -6.77 4.64 -1.85
C CYS A 115 -5.45 5.26 -2.34
N TRP A 116 -5.40 6.59 -2.33
CA TRP A 116 -4.20 7.33 -2.71
C TRP A 116 -3.07 7.16 -1.69
N GLN A 117 -3.36 7.18 -0.38
CA GLN A 117 -2.35 7.01 0.67
C GLN A 117 -2.65 5.81 1.58
N TYR A 118 -3.57 5.93 2.54
CA TYR A 118 -3.84 4.84 3.49
C TYR A 118 -5.19 4.19 3.23
N CYS A 119 -5.27 2.89 3.52
CA CYS A 119 -6.45 2.05 3.31
C CYS A 119 -6.71 1.18 4.54
N TRP A 120 -7.98 1.08 4.95
CA TRP A 120 -8.45 0.16 5.99
C TRP A 120 -9.68 -0.64 5.54
N ASP A 121 -9.68 -1.96 5.75
CA ASP A 121 -10.81 -2.82 5.47
C ASP A 121 -11.86 -2.68 6.59
N ARG A 122 -13.13 -2.36 6.25
CA ARG A 122 -14.24 -2.20 7.23
C ARG A 122 -15.24 -3.36 7.24
N GLY A 123 -15.04 -4.39 6.43
CA GLY A 123 -15.92 -5.56 6.33
C GLY A 123 -15.91 -6.15 4.91
N SER A 124 -16.91 -6.98 4.59
CA SER A 124 -17.02 -7.64 3.28
C SER A 124 -17.10 -6.64 2.13
N PHE A 125 -15.94 -6.38 1.50
CA PHE A 125 -15.77 -5.58 0.28
C PHE A 125 -16.00 -4.06 0.45
N GLN A 126 -15.70 -3.51 1.64
CA GLN A 126 -15.69 -2.05 1.87
C GLN A 126 -14.35 -1.60 2.44
N VAL A 127 -13.74 -0.61 1.78
CA VAL A 127 -12.50 0.04 2.21
C VAL A 127 -12.75 1.48 2.63
N GLN A 128 -11.99 1.93 3.62
CA GLN A 128 -11.93 3.34 4.03
C GLN A 128 -10.54 3.88 3.71
N CYS A 129 -10.50 5.01 3.00
CA CYS A 129 -9.25 5.71 2.72
C CYS A 129 -8.99 6.83 3.74
N SER A 130 -7.72 7.08 4.04
CA SER A 130 -7.26 8.24 4.82
C SER A 130 -5.95 8.77 4.26
N CYS A 131 -5.58 9.99 4.67
CA CYS A 131 -4.39 10.68 4.20
C CYS A 131 -3.40 10.95 5.34
N ALA A 132 -2.12 11.07 5.00
CA ALA A 132 -1.03 11.49 5.85
C ALA A 132 -1.28 12.88 6.46
N LYS A 133 -0.66 13.13 7.61
CA LYS A 133 -0.74 14.42 8.29
C LYS A 133 -0.31 15.55 7.33
N GLY A 134 -1.19 16.54 7.15
CA GLY A 134 -0.97 17.66 6.22
C GLY A 134 -1.66 17.53 4.86
N TYR A 135 -2.33 16.39 4.60
CA TYR A 135 -3.14 16.14 3.41
C TYR A 135 -4.64 16.10 3.77
N THR A 136 -5.50 16.46 2.83
CA THR A 136 -6.97 16.38 3.00
C THR A 136 -7.54 15.32 2.08
N LEU A 137 -8.52 14.54 2.56
CA LEU A 137 -9.21 13.54 1.75
C LEU A 137 -10.27 14.24 0.90
N ASP A 138 -10.02 14.33 -0.41
CA ASP A 138 -10.97 14.86 -1.38
C ASP A 138 -11.72 13.70 -2.03
N ASN A 139 -13.00 13.56 -1.68
CA ASN A 139 -13.93 12.62 -2.33
C ASN A 139 -14.54 13.30 -3.56
N ALA A 140 -13.73 13.59 -4.58
CA ALA A 140 -14.24 14.11 -5.84
C ALA A 140 -14.91 12.99 -6.64
N ASP A 141 -16.25 13.02 -6.71
CA ASP A 141 -17.15 12.14 -7.47
C ASP A 141 -17.16 10.64 -7.16
N VAL A 142 -18.36 10.05 -7.17
CA VAL A 142 -18.68 8.65 -6.83
C VAL A 142 -18.02 7.63 -7.78
N SER A 143 -17.25 8.08 -8.77
CA SER A 143 -16.47 7.23 -9.69
C SER A 143 -14.96 7.58 -9.76
N ALA A 144 -14.44 8.46 -8.90
CA ALA A 144 -13.01 8.77 -8.87
C ALA A 144 -12.33 8.25 -7.58
N THR A 145 -11.07 7.85 -7.71
CA THR A 145 -10.23 7.41 -6.59
C THR A 145 -10.03 8.57 -5.59
N PRO A 146 -10.24 8.35 -4.28
CA PRO A 146 -10.18 9.42 -3.28
C PRO A 146 -8.77 10.02 -3.21
N GLN A 147 -8.71 11.35 -3.30
CA GLN A 147 -7.47 12.09 -3.49
C GLN A 147 -6.90 12.64 -2.19
N CYS A 148 -5.56 12.72 -2.12
CA CYS A 148 -4.84 13.36 -1.02
C CYS A 148 -3.98 14.51 -1.60
N PRO A 149 -4.56 15.67 -1.92
CA PRO A 149 -3.79 16.87 -2.23
C PRO A 149 -3.12 17.45 -0.97
N GLN A 150 -1.91 18.00 -1.13
CA GLN A 150 -1.26 18.81 -0.09
C GLN A 150 -1.86 20.22 -0.08
N ARG A 151 -2.10 20.78 1.12
CA ARG A 151 -2.40 22.21 1.24
C ARG A 151 -1.18 23.05 0.85
N ASN A 152 -1.23 23.69 -0.31
CA ASN A 152 -0.36 24.79 -0.74
C ASN A 152 1.15 24.58 -0.53
N THR A 153 1.71 23.53 -1.12
CA THR A 153 3.16 23.48 -1.38
C THR A 153 3.36 23.14 -2.85
N SER A 154 3.82 24.11 -3.63
CA SER A 154 4.29 23.92 -4.99
C SER A 154 5.57 23.06 -4.94
N THR A 155 5.43 21.75 -5.08
CA THR A 155 6.57 20.89 -5.37
C THR A 155 7.09 21.27 -6.76
N PRO A 156 8.38 21.61 -6.93
CA PRO A 156 8.94 21.83 -8.25
C PRO A 156 8.83 20.52 -9.04
N ALA A 157 8.23 20.59 -10.23
CA ALA A 157 8.13 19.46 -11.15
C ALA A 157 9.53 18.85 -11.39
N GLU A 158 9.66 17.53 -11.22
CA GLU A 158 10.88 16.80 -11.56
C GLU A 158 11.13 16.92 -13.06
N ASN A 159 12.12 17.72 -13.45
CA ASN A 159 12.63 17.68 -14.80
C ASN A 159 13.45 16.38 -14.96
N SER A 160 13.00 15.50 -15.85
CA SER A 160 13.73 14.28 -16.17
C SER A 160 14.98 14.66 -16.95
N ASP A 161 16.17 14.56 -16.37
CA ASP A 161 17.36 14.53 -17.20
C ASP A 161 18.55 13.73 -16.63
N SER A 162 19.09 12.93 -17.55
CA SER A 162 20.41 12.32 -17.64
C SER A 162 20.91 11.38 -16.51
N ARG A 163 21.09 10.12 -16.92
CA ARG A 163 21.80 9.04 -16.22
C ARG A 163 23.28 9.40 -16.09
N ILE A 164 23.73 9.75 -14.89
CA ILE A 164 25.15 9.94 -14.58
C ILE A 164 25.49 9.22 -13.27
N THR A 165 26.54 8.41 -13.32
CA THR A 165 27.00 7.46 -12.31
C THR A 165 27.50 8.11 -11.01
N GLY A 166 27.16 7.52 -9.86
CA GLY A 166 27.70 7.88 -8.53
C GLY A 166 26.84 8.80 -7.66
N GLY A 167 25.64 9.17 -8.11
CA GLY A 167 24.71 10.05 -7.41
C GLY A 167 24.68 11.48 -7.98
N THR A 168 23.59 12.20 -7.72
CA THR A 168 23.38 13.60 -8.13
C THR A 168 23.25 14.49 -6.91
N LEU A 169 23.50 15.79 -7.08
CA LEU A 169 23.26 16.76 -6.02
C LEU A 169 21.76 16.75 -5.63
N CYS A 170 21.45 16.63 -4.33
CA CYS A 170 20.11 16.91 -3.86
C CYS A 170 19.95 18.43 -3.69
N HIS A 171 19.24 19.06 -4.62
CA HIS A 171 19.01 20.51 -4.55
C HIS A 171 18.13 20.88 -3.35
N ARG A 172 18.20 22.15 -2.93
CA ARG A 172 17.37 22.67 -1.83
C ARG A 172 15.89 22.31 -2.04
N GLY A 173 15.28 21.73 -1.00
CA GLY A 173 13.87 21.33 -1.00
C GLY A 173 13.57 19.98 -1.65
N GLN A 174 14.54 19.29 -2.24
CA GLN A 174 14.31 17.96 -2.83
C GLN A 174 14.41 16.81 -1.81
N CYS A 175 15.13 17.01 -0.70
CA CYS A 175 15.27 16.06 0.39
C CYS A 175 14.94 16.73 1.75
N PRO A 176 13.75 17.33 1.93
CA PRO A 176 13.45 18.19 3.08
C PRO A 176 13.31 17.44 4.42
N TRP A 177 13.23 16.10 4.38
CA TRP A 177 13.23 15.24 5.57
C TRP A 177 14.64 14.83 6.00
N GLN A 178 15.67 15.12 5.21
CA GLN A 178 17.04 14.70 5.49
C GLN A 178 17.57 15.39 6.76
N VAL A 179 18.18 14.60 7.64
CA VAL A 179 18.79 15.05 8.89
C VAL A 179 20.26 14.67 8.91
N LEU A 180 21.14 15.59 9.34
CA LEU A 180 22.54 15.30 9.67
C LEU A 180 22.69 15.21 11.20
N ILE A 181 23.14 14.06 11.70
CA ILE A 181 23.37 13.81 13.12
C ILE A 181 24.82 14.15 13.46
N ARG A 182 24.99 14.98 14.50
CA ARG A 182 26.29 15.51 14.93
C ARG A 182 26.63 15.14 16.37
N ASP A 183 27.92 14.95 16.60
CA ASP A 183 28.49 14.75 17.94
C ASP A 183 28.67 16.10 18.68
N SER A 184 29.22 16.04 19.91
CA SER A 184 29.48 17.24 20.73
C SER A 184 30.57 18.16 20.18
N ARG A 185 31.32 17.71 19.15
CA ARG A 185 32.37 18.48 18.47
C ARG A 185 31.88 19.05 17.12
N ASP A 186 30.56 19.03 16.88
CA ASP A 186 29.93 19.48 15.63
C ASP A 186 30.31 18.63 14.39
N ILE A 187 30.81 17.41 14.60
CA ILE A 187 31.18 16.48 13.52
C ILE A 187 29.96 15.65 13.14
N GLY A 188 29.54 15.78 11.87
CA GLY A 188 28.48 14.95 11.29
C GLY A 188 28.98 13.54 11.00
N PHE A 189 28.27 12.52 11.52
CA PHE A 189 28.70 11.13 11.42
C PHE A 189 27.65 10.17 10.84
N CYS A 190 26.36 10.51 10.93
CA CYS A 190 25.26 9.73 10.37
C CYS A 190 24.16 10.62 9.82
N GLY A 191 23.36 10.06 8.93
CA GLY A 191 22.10 10.62 8.46
C GLY A 191 20.92 10.23 9.35
N GLY A 192 19.78 10.84 9.07
CA GLY A 192 18.50 10.54 9.68
C GLY A 192 17.35 11.04 8.81
N SER A 193 16.14 10.66 9.20
CA SER A 193 14.89 11.05 8.53
C SER A 193 13.94 11.69 9.54
N LEU A 194 13.52 12.92 9.28
CA LEU A 194 12.52 13.61 10.08
C LEU A 194 11.14 12.96 9.84
N ILE A 195 10.47 12.46 10.88
CA ILE A 195 9.16 11.81 10.76
C ILE A 195 8.00 12.63 11.34
N ASN A 196 8.29 13.61 12.18
CA ASN A 196 7.36 14.66 12.63
C ASN A 196 8.15 15.87 13.16
N SER A 197 7.52 16.80 13.88
CA SER A 197 8.19 18.02 14.37
C SER A 197 9.26 17.76 15.42
N ARG A 198 9.28 16.61 16.09
CA ARG A 198 10.16 16.36 17.24
C ARG A 198 10.88 15.01 17.21
N TRP A 199 10.67 14.21 16.17
CA TRP A 199 11.20 12.86 16.06
C TRP A 199 11.98 12.62 14.76
N VAL A 200 13.13 11.98 14.90
CA VAL A 200 14.01 11.56 13.80
C VAL A 200 14.24 10.06 13.88
N ILE A 201 14.10 9.36 12.75
CA ILE A 201 14.52 7.97 12.58
C ILE A 201 15.97 7.94 12.09
N THR A 202 16.78 7.01 12.61
CA THR A 202 18.13 6.72 12.13
C THR A 202 18.47 5.24 12.37
N ALA A 203 19.69 4.81 12.06
CA ALA A 203 20.17 3.46 12.33
C ALA A 203 20.63 3.33 13.80
N ALA A 204 20.44 2.17 14.41
CA ALA A 204 20.88 1.93 15.80
C ALA A 204 22.41 1.96 15.92
N HIS A 205 23.13 1.42 14.94
CA HIS A 205 24.58 1.38 14.94
C HIS A 205 25.24 2.78 14.95
N CYS A 206 24.51 3.81 14.50
CA CYS A 206 24.96 5.20 14.61
C CYS A 206 25.14 5.64 16.07
N LEU A 207 24.44 5.01 17.01
CA LEU A 207 24.48 5.32 18.44
C LEU A 207 25.45 4.43 19.24
N ASP A 208 26.05 3.40 18.62
CA ASP A 208 26.88 2.41 19.33
C ASP A 208 28.15 3.01 19.95
N LEU A 209 28.82 3.88 19.18
CA LEU A 209 30.14 4.43 19.56
C LEU A 209 30.12 5.93 19.81
N VAL A 210 29.10 6.64 19.28
CA VAL A 210 29.02 8.09 19.32
C VAL A 210 27.65 8.50 19.81
N ARG A 211 27.61 9.28 20.90
CA ARG A 211 26.36 9.83 21.40
C ARG A 211 25.91 10.99 20.51
N PRO A 212 24.68 10.96 19.96
CA PRO A 212 24.16 12.09 19.21
C PRO A 212 23.96 13.29 20.15
N HIS A 213 24.54 14.43 19.79
CA HIS A 213 24.42 15.67 20.59
C HIS A 213 23.33 16.58 20.04
N HIS A 214 23.32 16.77 18.72
CA HIS A 214 22.33 17.58 18.04
C HIS A 214 22.15 17.12 16.60
N VAL A 215 21.05 17.55 15.99
CA VAL A 215 20.74 17.33 14.59
C VAL A 215 20.74 18.65 13.83
N THR A 216 21.05 18.58 12.53
CA THR A 216 20.90 19.71 11.60
C THR A 216 19.91 19.32 10.51
N ILE A 217 18.91 20.18 10.28
CA ILE A 217 17.81 19.97 9.32
C ILE A 217 17.77 21.16 8.36
N GLY A 218 17.52 20.88 7.08
CA GLY A 218 17.56 21.89 6.01
C GLY A 218 18.97 22.32 5.61
N GLU A 219 19.99 21.54 6.00
CA GLU A 219 21.40 21.81 5.67
C GLU A 219 21.67 21.60 4.18
N TYR A 220 22.05 22.70 3.52
CA TYR A 220 22.50 22.70 2.13
C TYR A 220 23.82 23.46 1.99
N HIS A 221 24.01 24.54 2.78
CA HIS A 221 25.24 25.32 2.90
C HIS A 221 25.05 26.44 3.93
N ARG A 222 25.79 26.41 5.06
CA ARG A 222 26.16 27.48 6.03
C ARG A 222 25.46 28.85 5.89
N GLU A 223 24.14 28.89 5.81
CA GLU A 223 23.33 30.11 5.74
C GLU A 223 22.08 29.99 6.60
N LEU A 224 21.48 31.15 6.88
CA LEU A 224 20.54 31.55 7.94
C LEU A 224 19.27 30.70 8.19
N LYS A 225 19.06 29.57 7.51
CA LYS A 225 17.83 28.75 7.61
C LYS A 225 18.06 27.31 8.11
N GLU A 226 19.30 26.93 8.42
CA GLU A 226 19.62 25.62 9.02
C GLU A 226 19.10 25.56 10.46
N GLN A 227 18.35 24.51 10.78
CA GLN A 227 17.82 24.31 12.12
C GLN A 227 18.73 23.33 12.86
N LYS A 228 19.51 23.86 13.82
CA LYS A 228 20.31 23.05 14.75
C LYS A 228 19.52 22.83 16.02
N ILE A 229 19.17 21.57 16.31
CA ILE A 229 18.32 21.21 17.45
C ILE A 229 18.99 20.11 18.27
N GLY A 230 19.08 20.29 19.59
CA GLY A 230 19.68 19.30 20.48
C GLY A 230 18.88 18.00 20.53
N VAL A 231 19.56 16.87 20.75
CA VAL A 231 18.92 15.57 21.00
C VAL A 231 18.69 15.44 22.50
N GLU A 232 17.43 15.33 22.91
CA GLU A 232 17.05 15.19 24.32
C GLU A 232 17.17 13.73 24.78
N ARG A 233 16.60 12.80 24.00
CA ARG A 233 16.56 11.37 24.30
C ARG A 233 16.71 10.54 23.03
N SER A 234 17.16 9.30 23.19
CA SER A 234 17.33 8.34 22.10
C SER A 234 16.90 6.94 22.52
N TRP A 235 16.27 6.20 21.60
CA TRP A 235 15.84 4.82 21.77
C TRP A 235 16.43 3.96 20.66
N THR A 236 17.22 2.96 21.02
CA THR A 236 17.61 1.89 20.12
C THR A 236 16.53 0.80 20.18
N HIS A 237 16.27 0.13 19.05
CA HIS A 237 15.34 -0.98 19.05
C HIS A 237 15.82 -2.08 20.02
N PRO A 238 14.96 -2.63 20.89
CA PRO A 238 15.37 -3.56 21.96
C PRO A 238 15.96 -4.89 21.44
N HIS A 239 15.64 -5.25 20.20
CA HIS A 239 16.17 -6.44 19.52
C HIS A 239 17.24 -6.12 18.48
N TYR A 240 17.86 -4.94 18.56
CA TYR A 240 19.04 -4.63 17.74
C TYR A 240 20.21 -5.55 18.12
N ASP A 241 20.81 -6.19 17.11
CA ASP A 241 22.01 -7.01 17.27
C ASP A 241 23.13 -6.44 16.39
N SER A 242 24.18 -5.92 17.03
CA SER A 242 25.31 -5.30 16.35
C SER A 242 26.19 -6.27 15.57
N ASN A 243 26.05 -7.60 15.76
CA ASN A 243 26.83 -8.58 15.02
C ASN A 243 26.28 -8.82 13.60
N ASN A 244 24.96 -8.80 13.46
CA ASN A 244 24.25 -9.08 12.20
C ASN A 244 23.42 -7.91 11.69
N TYR A 245 23.36 -6.78 12.42
CA TYR A 245 22.58 -5.58 12.12
C TYR A 245 21.06 -5.79 12.03
N ASN A 246 20.54 -6.93 12.52
CA ASN A 246 19.10 -7.12 12.62
C ASN A 246 18.53 -6.16 13.67
N GLY A 247 17.42 -5.49 13.38
CA GLY A 247 16.91 -4.47 14.29
C GLY A 247 17.67 -3.15 14.26
N ASP A 248 18.47 -2.88 13.22
CA ASP A 248 19.28 -1.65 13.13
C ASP A 248 18.43 -0.40 12.81
N ILE A 249 17.67 0.03 13.81
CA ILE A 249 16.82 1.22 13.80
C ILE A 249 16.80 1.88 15.18
N ALA A 250 16.82 3.21 15.19
CA ALA A 250 16.74 4.02 16.39
C ALA A 250 15.89 5.27 16.16
N LEU A 251 15.37 5.80 17.26
CA LEU A 251 14.60 7.03 17.33
C LEU A 251 15.34 8.07 18.16
N LEU A 252 15.38 9.30 17.67
CA LEU A 252 15.87 10.46 18.39
C LEU A 252 14.71 11.42 18.67
N TYR A 253 14.61 11.85 19.93
CA TYR A 253 13.68 12.89 20.35
C TYR A 253 14.41 14.21 20.51
N LEU A 254 13.87 15.24 19.85
CA LEU A 254 14.49 16.55 19.75
C LEU A 254 14.09 17.45 20.92
N SER A 255 15.06 18.21 21.44
CA SER A 255 14.86 19.16 22.55
C SER A 255 13.87 20.28 22.23
N SER A 256 13.63 20.60 20.95
CA SER A 256 12.60 21.55 20.50
C SER A 256 11.95 21.08 19.20
N GLU A 257 10.77 21.62 18.90
CA GLU A 257 10.11 21.36 17.62
C GLU A 257 10.86 21.98 16.44
N VAL A 258 10.87 21.27 15.31
CA VAL A 258 11.31 21.73 14.00
C VAL A 258 10.25 22.64 13.42
N VAL A 259 10.66 23.84 13.01
CA VAL A 259 9.80 24.77 12.26
C VAL A 259 9.73 24.30 10.82
N PHE A 260 8.57 23.79 10.41
CA PHE A 260 8.39 23.30 9.04
C PHE A 260 8.42 24.43 8.02
N ASN A 261 9.09 24.17 6.90
CA ASN A 261 9.19 25.06 5.75
C ASN A 261 9.55 24.23 4.50
N GLU A 262 9.74 24.87 3.35
CA GLU A 262 10.12 24.24 2.07
C GLU A 262 11.39 23.36 2.13
N TYR A 263 12.23 23.49 3.16
CA TYR A 263 13.47 22.74 3.35
C TYR A 263 13.45 21.80 4.56
N ALA A 264 12.36 21.80 5.34
CA ALA A 264 12.20 21.01 6.55
C ALA A 264 10.76 20.47 6.61
N ILE A 265 10.55 19.28 6.03
CA ILE A 265 9.25 18.61 5.94
C ILE A 265 9.45 17.15 6.33
N PRO A 266 8.61 16.59 7.23
CA PRO A 266 8.73 15.19 7.61
C PRO A 266 8.36 14.25 6.45
N ILE A 267 9.03 13.10 6.40
CA ILE A 267 8.69 12.01 5.48
C ILE A 267 7.52 11.18 6.03
N CYS A 268 6.67 10.66 5.15
CA CYS A 268 5.54 9.83 5.57
C CYS A 268 6.00 8.41 5.91
N LEU A 269 5.35 7.78 6.88
CA LEU A 269 5.51 6.36 7.16
C LEU A 269 4.40 5.58 6.47
N PRO A 270 4.70 4.52 5.70
CA PRO A 270 3.69 3.77 4.97
C PRO A 270 2.83 2.90 5.91
N SER A 271 1.57 2.66 5.53
CA SER A 271 0.78 1.58 6.13
C SER A 271 1.35 0.22 5.72
N PRO A 272 1.05 -0.89 6.44
CA PRO A 272 1.56 -2.22 6.07
C PRO A 272 1.24 -2.62 4.61
N ASN A 273 0.03 -2.34 4.14
CA ASN A 273 -0.39 -2.67 2.78
C ASN A 273 0.33 -1.80 1.74
N LEU A 274 0.44 -0.50 1.99
CA LEU A 274 1.18 0.39 1.11
C LEU A 274 2.66 0.04 1.08
N ALA A 275 3.25 -0.31 2.22
CA ALA A 275 4.65 -0.72 2.30
C ALA A 275 4.92 -1.99 1.48
N ALA A 276 4.00 -2.97 1.52
CA ALA A 276 4.11 -4.18 0.71
C ALA A 276 4.10 -3.85 -0.79
N LEU A 277 3.19 -2.98 -1.23
CA LEU A 277 3.11 -2.51 -2.63
C LEU A 277 4.39 -1.76 -3.06
N LEU A 278 4.92 -0.91 -2.19
CA LEU A 278 6.10 -0.08 -2.50
C LEU A 278 7.43 -0.83 -2.35
N ALA A 279 7.42 -2.03 -1.77
CA ALA A 279 8.61 -2.86 -1.56
C ALA A 279 8.78 -3.97 -2.62
N GLU A 280 8.01 -3.92 -3.71
CA GLU A 280 8.13 -4.86 -4.83
C GLU A 280 9.50 -4.77 -5.52
N GLU A 281 9.99 -5.91 -6.04
CA GLU A 281 11.25 -5.96 -6.77
C GLU A 281 11.21 -5.04 -8.00
N GLY A 282 12.30 -4.32 -8.23
CA GLY A 282 12.42 -3.34 -9.31
C GLY A 282 11.84 -1.96 -8.97
N GLN A 283 11.08 -1.82 -7.88
CA GLN A 283 10.64 -0.51 -7.41
C GLN A 283 11.86 0.37 -7.10
N VAL A 284 11.90 1.57 -7.68
CA VAL A 284 13.03 2.49 -7.51
C VAL A 284 12.76 3.43 -6.34
N GLY A 285 13.71 3.47 -5.41
CA GLY A 285 13.73 4.44 -4.32
C GLY A 285 14.89 5.43 -4.45
N MET A 286 14.78 6.55 -3.74
CA MET A 286 15.80 7.57 -3.63
C MET A 286 16.47 7.46 -2.26
N VAL A 287 17.80 7.35 -2.27
CA VAL A 287 18.64 7.41 -1.08
C VAL A 287 19.35 8.75 -1.07
N SER A 288 19.41 9.41 0.09
CA SER A 288 20.14 10.67 0.25
C SER A 288 21.02 10.70 1.49
N GLY A 289 22.16 11.38 1.36
CA GLY A 289 23.13 11.50 2.45
C GLY A 289 24.43 12.23 2.05
N TRP A 290 25.30 12.39 3.05
CA TRP A 290 26.60 13.06 2.93
C TRP A 290 27.77 12.06 2.92
N GLY A 291 27.46 10.78 2.72
CA GLY A 291 28.42 9.70 2.70
C GLY A 291 29.45 9.85 1.58
N ALA A 292 30.55 9.13 1.73
CA ALA A 292 31.64 9.12 0.78
C ALA A 292 31.20 8.54 -0.58
N THR A 293 31.76 9.01 -1.69
CA THR A 293 31.46 8.43 -3.01
C THR A 293 32.07 7.05 -3.25
N HIS A 294 32.93 6.59 -2.34
CA HIS A 294 33.62 5.30 -2.39
C HIS A 294 34.12 4.93 -0.99
N ARG A 295 34.43 3.64 -0.75
CA ARG A 295 34.77 3.05 0.57
C ARG A 295 35.83 3.82 1.37
N TRP A 296 36.77 4.50 0.71
CA TRP A 296 37.87 5.24 1.33
C TRP A 296 37.77 6.77 1.18
N GLY A 297 36.66 7.27 0.65
CA GLY A 297 36.44 8.70 0.42
C GLY A 297 36.12 9.46 1.71
N SER A 298 36.33 10.77 1.70
CA SER A 298 35.82 11.66 2.73
C SER A 298 34.33 11.92 2.55
N THR A 299 33.64 12.27 3.64
CA THR A 299 32.25 12.75 3.57
C THR A 299 32.15 13.97 2.66
N LEU A 300 31.02 14.07 1.98
CA LEU A 300 30.81 15.12 1.00
C LEU A 300 30.33 16.41 1.66
N ARG A 301 30.76 17.55 1.11
CA ARG A 301 30.30 18.87 1.54
C ARG A 301 28.83 19.12 1.19
N PHE A 302 28.33 18.44 0.17
CA PHE A 302 26.99 18.62 -0.36
C PHE A 302 26.16 17.36 -0.15
N LEU A 303 24.87 17.55 0.08
CA LEU A 303 23.92 16.45 0.16
C LEU A 303 23.76 15.82 -1.22
N MET A 304 24.04 14.54 -1.33
CA MET A 304 23.87 13.77 -2.55
C MET A 304 22.60 12.92 -2.46
N ARG A 305 22.10 12.53 -3.63
CA ARG A 305 21.03 11.55 -3.77
C ARG A 305 21.32 10.58 -4.90
N VAL A 306 20.87 9.34 -4.75
CA VAL A 306 20.95 8.29 -5.77
C VAL A 306 19.63 7.55 -5.85
N ARG A 307 19.27 7.10 -7.05
CA ARG A 307 18.10 6.27 -7.28
C ARG A 307 18.53 4.82 -7.42
N LEU A 308 17.96 3.93 -6.61
CA LEU A 308 18.35 2.52 -6.56
C LEU A 308 17.09 1.64 -6.62
N PRO A 309 17.08 0.59 -7.46
CA PRO A 309 15.99 -0.37 -7.49
C PRO A 309 16.10 -1.35 -6.31
N ILE A 310 14.96 -1.74 -5.76
CA ILE A 310 14.88 -2.86 -4.81
C ILE A 310 15.18 -4.16 -5.55
N VAL A 311 15.98 -5.04 -4.92
CA VAL A 311 16.31 -6.36 -5.45
C VAL A 311 15.66 -7.46 -4.63
N SER A 312 15.37 -8.60 -5.28
CA SER A 312 14.85 -9.78 -4.60
C SER A 312 15.75 -10.24 -3.46
N MET A 313 15.12 -10.80 -2.42
CA MET A 313 15.81 -11.33 -1.24
C MET A 313 16.83 -12.42 -1.61
N ASP A 314 16.49 -13.30 -2.55
CA ASP A 314 17.38 -14.35 -3.04
C ASP A 314 18.64 -13.77 -3.71
N THR A 315 18.46 -12.78 -4.58
CA THR A 315 19.57 -12.09 -5.24
C THR A 315 20.45 -11.39 -4.22
N CYS A 316 19.86 -10.73 -3.22
CA CYS A 316 20.64 -10.08 -2.18
C CYS A 316 21.41 -11.08 -1.33
N GLN A 317 20.77 -12.15 -0.86
CA GLN A 317 21.41 -13.15 -0.01
C GLN A 317 22.54 -13.88 -0.75
N GLN A 318 22.41 -14.12 -2.05
CA GLN A 318 23.50 -14.68 -2.86
C GLN A 318 24.68 -13.72 -3.04
N SER A 319 24.45 -12.41 -2.94
CA SER A 319 25.49 -11.41 -3.09
C SER A 319 26.41 -11.30 -1.87
N THR A 320 25.99 -11.75 -0.68
CA THR A 320 26.73 -11.58 0.58
C THR A 320 26.83 -12.88 1.38
N ARG A 321 27.86 -12.98 2.22
CA ARG A 321 28.00 -14.10 3.17
C ARG A 321 27.25 -13.86 4.48
N ARG A 322 26.87 -12.61 4.77
CA ARG A 322 26.10 -12.27 5.96
C ARG A 322 24.64 -12.65 5.73
N LEU A 323 23.97 -13.07 6.79
CA LEU A 323 22.54 -13.36 6.74
C LEU A 323 21.78 -12.04 6.59
N VAL A 324 20.97 -11.93 5.53
CA VAL A 324 19.97 -10.88 5.35
C VAL A 324 18.67 -11.43 5.94
N THR A 325 18.04 -10.70 6.85
CA THR A 325 16.79 -11.14 7.51
C THR A 325 15.56 -10.51 6.86
N ASP A 326 14.36 -10.99 7.18
CA ASP A 326 13.09 -10.40 6.69
C ASP A 326 12.86 -8.96 7.17
N ASN A 327 13.61 -8.51 8.17
CA ASN A 327 13.65 -7.14 8.66
C ASN A 327 14.52 -6.22 7.81
N MET A 328 15.12 -6.75 6.75
CA MET A 328 15.98 -6.02 5.83
C MET A 328 15.45 -6.16 4.41
N PHE A 329 15.95 -5.29 3.54
CA PHE A 329 15.88 -5.45 2.10
C PHE A 329 17.12 -4.83 1.48
N CYS A 330 17.35 -5.13 0.21
CA CYS A 330 18.51 -4.61 -0.50
C CYS A 330 18.09 -3.80 -1.70
N ALA A 331 18.91 -2.82 -2.04
CA ALA A 331 18.71 -2.00 -3.21
C ALA A 331 20.05 -1.63 -3.86
N GLY A 332 20.04 -1.59 -5.18
CA GLY A 332 21.23 -1.22 -5.95
C GLY A 332 21.26 -1.88 -7.33
N TYR A 333 22.26 -1.51 -8.12
CA TYR A 333 22.47 -2.07 -9.45
C TYR A 333 23.56 -3.13 -9.40
N GLY A 334 23.29 -4.33 -9.94
CA GLY A 334 24.28 -5.40 -9.98
C GLY A 334 25.50 -5.10 -10.89
N THR A 335 25.35 -4.17 -11.84
CA THR A 335 26.38 -3.87 -12.86
C THR A 335 26.90 -2.44 -12.82
N GLU A 336 26.25 -1.53 -12.11
CA GLU A 336 26.60 -0.11 -12.08
C GLU A 336 27.22 0.28 -10.74
N ALA A 337 28.20 1.18 -10.77
CA ALA A 337 28.84 1.71 -9.56
C ALA A 337 27.99 2.82 -8.93
N ALA A 338 26.83 2.47 -8.37
CA ALA A 338 25.95 3.38 -7.65
C ALA A 338 25.40 2.70 -6.40
N ASP A 339 25.72 3.24 -5.23
CA ASP A 339 25.41 2.65 -3.92
C ASP A 339 25.44 3.71 -2.81
N ALA A 340 24.79 3.42 -1.68
CA ALA A 340 24.99 4.17 -0.44
C ALA A 340 26.33 3.76 0.20
N CYS A 341 27.00 4.68 0.91
CA CYS A 341 28.32 4.40 1.45
C CYS A 341 28.50 4.96 2.86
N LYS A 342 29.73 4.86 3.38
CA LYS A 342 30.11 5.33 4.70
C LYS A 342 29.72 6.80 4.89
N GLY A 343 28.92 7.07 5.92
CA GLY A 343 28.38 8.40 6.24
C GLY A 343 26.94 8.62 5.76
N ASP A 344 26.38 7.70 4.97
CA ASP A 344 24.94 7.67 4.64
C ASP A 344 24.13 6.88 5.66
N SER A 345 24.79 6.12 6.55
CA SER A 345 24.18 5.35 7.64
C SER A 345 23.10 6.14 8.37
N GLY A 346 21.93 5.54 8.54
CA GLY A 346 20.77 6.18 9.13
C GLY A 346 19.95 7.07 8.18
N GLY A 347 20.44 7.33 6.98
CA GLY A 347 19.75 8.09 5.94
C GLY A 347 18.52 7.37 5.38
N PRO A 348 17.63 8.11 4.69
CA PRO A 348 16.39 7.58 4.13
C PRO A 348 16.61 6.74 2.87
N PHE A 349 15.85 5.66 2.74
CA PHE A 349 15.44 5.10 1.45
C PHE A 349 13.96 5.48 1.23
N ALA A 350 13.73 6.48 0.38
CA ALA A 350 12.43 7.10 0.17
C ALA A 350 11.84 6.71 -1.19
N VAL A 351 10.56 6.30 -1.21
CA VAL A 351 9.84 6.00 -2.45
C VAL A 351 8.73 7.04 -2.64
N SER A 352 8.65 7.60 -3.85
CA SER A 352 7.55 8.48 -4.23
C SER A 352 6.38 7.63 -4.70
N TYR A 353 5.25 7.76 -4.02
CA TYR A 353 3.98 7.21 -4.46
C TYR A 353 2.98 8.33 -4.54
N GLN A 354 2.50 8.57 -5.76
CA GLN A 354 1.32 9.42 -5.94
C GLN A 354 1.59 10.85 -5.36
N ASN A 355 2.73 11.43 -5.75
CA ASN A 355 3.27 12.72 -5.27
C ASN A 355 3.58 12.83 -3.77
N THR A 356 3.57 11.72 -3.03
CA THR A 356 3.93 11.67 -1.61
C THR A 356 5.16 10.80 -1.41
N TRP A 357 6.10 11.25 -0.59
CA TRP A 357 7.31 10.49 -0.27
C TRP A 357 7.11 9.67 1.01
N PHE A 358 7.38 8.37 0.91
CA PHE A 358 7.29 7.41 2.00
C PHE A 358 8.67 6.84 2.34
N LEU A 359 8.95 6.73 3.64
CA LEU A 359 10.17 6.11 4.14
C LEU A 359 9.99 4.59 4.17
N LEU A 360 10.68 3.90 3.28
CA LEU A 360 10.63 2.43 3.21
C LEU A 360 11.81 1.78 3.91
N GLY A 361 12.96 2.44 3.90
CA GLY A 361 14.18 1.90 4.48
C GLY A 361 15.03 2.94 5.21
N VAL A 362 15.88 2.43 6.09
CA VAL A 362 16.96 3.17 6.73
C VAL A 362 18.28 2.56 6.27
N VAL A 363 19.22 3.36 5.77
CA VAL A 363 20.55 2.89 5.36
C VAL A 363 21.24 2.24 6.57
N SER A 364 21.61 0.97 6.45
CA SER A 364 22.15 0.17 7.56
C SER A 364 23.59 -0.26 7.30
N TRP A 365 23.82 -1.19 6.37
CA TRP A 365 25.17 -1.71 6.08
C TRP A 365 25.31 -2.14 4.61
N GLY A 366 26.53 -2.53 4.21
CA GLY A 366 26.81 -3.06 2.88
C GLY A 366 28.19 -3.71 2.80
N ASP A 367 28.35 -4.65 1.88
CA ASP A 367 29.66 -5.27 1.57
C ASP A 367 30.48 -4.32 0.68
N GLY A 368 30.94 -3.21 1.25
CA GLY A 368 31.63 -2.15 0.51
C GLY A 368 30.71 -1.07 0.00
N CYS A 369 31.15 -0.36 -1.02
CA CYS A 369 30.36 0.70 -1.65
C CYS A 369 30.52 0.60 -3.16
N ALA A 370 29.41 0.44 -3.87
CA ALA A 370 29.35 0.45 -5.33
C ALA A 370 30.22 -0.64 -5.99
N GLU A 371 30.36 -1.78 -5.33
CA GLU A 371 31.06 -2.94 -5.85
C GLU A 371 30.15 -3.75 -6.80
N LYS A 372 30.73 -4.21 -7.91
CA LYS A 372 29.97 -4.99 -8.90
C LYS A 372 29.41 -6.27 -8.25
N GLY A 373 28.12 -6.49 -8.41
CA GLY A 373 27.41 -7.62 -7.83
C GLY A 373 27.15 -7.51 -6.32
N LYS A 374 27.30 -6.33 -5.73
CA LYS A 374 26.96 -6.03 -4.34
C LYS A 374 25.82 -5.01 -4.28
N TYR A 375 25.09 -5.02 -3.17
CA TYR A 375 23.95 -4.15 -2.92
C TYR A 375 24.05 -3.54 -1.53
N GLY A 376 23.49 -2.34 -1.36
CA GLY A 376 23.27 -1.76 -0.04
C GLY A 376 22.13 -2.47 0.68
N VAL A 377 22.27 -2.65 1.99
CA VAL A 377 21.26 -3.29 2.86
C VAL A 377 20.61 -2.23 3.75
N TYR A 378 19.29 -2.27 3.78
CA TYR A 378 18.44 -1.29 4.43
C TYR A 378 17.53 -1.97 5.44
N THR A 379 17.32 -1.34 6.59
CA THR A 379 16.34 -1.78 7.58
C THR A 379 14.93 -1.52 7.04
N ARG A 380 14.07 -2.55 7.00
CA ARG A 380 12.71 -2.48 6.48
C ARG A 380 11.77 -1.79 7.47
N VAL A 381 11.49 -0.50 7.27
CA VAL A 381 10.75 0.35 8.22
C VAL A 381 9.36 -0.18 8.53
N SER A 382 8.68 -0.81 7.57
CA SER A 382 7.33 -1.37 7.75
C SER A 382 7.22 -2.35 8.91
N ASN A 383 8.27 -3.14 9.18
CA ASN A 383 8.29 -4.12 10.27
C ASN A 383 8.42 -3.46 11.65
N TYR A 384 8.88 -2.21 11.70
CA TYR A 384 9.13 -1.46 12.92
C TYR A 384 8.06 -0.41 13.22
N ILE A 385 7.04 -0.25 12.36
CA ILE A 385 5.94 0.69 12.58
C ILE A 385 5.26 0.52 13.95
N PRO A 386 4.96 -0.69 14.44
CA PRO A 386 4.38 -0.86 15.78
C PRO A 386 5.27 -0.29 16.88
N TRP A 387 6.57 -0.61 16.86
CA TRP A 387 7.54 -0.11 17.83
C TRP A 387 7.72 1.42 17.74
N ILE A 388 7.75 1.97 16.52
CA ILE A 388 7.85 3.42 16.30
C ILE A 388 6.64 4.12 16.94
N LYS A 389 5.42 3.61 16.69
CA LYS A 389 4.19 4.18 17.26
C LYS A 389 4.19 4.11 18.78
N GLU A 390 4.45 2.93 19.35
CA GLU A 390 4.49 2.72 20.80
C GLU A 390 5.50 3.66 21.48
N THR A 391 6.70 3.81 20.90
CA THR A 391 7.73 4.69 21.45
C THR A 391 7.28 6.16 21.39
N VAL A 392 6.76 6.62 20.25
CA VAL A 392 6.30 7.99 20.06
C VAL A 392 5.12 8.32 20.99
N GLU A 393 4.17 7.40 21.12
CA GLU A 393 2.99 7.50 22.00
C GLU A 393 3.39 7.55 23.48
N SER A 394 4.31 6.67 23.91
CA SER A 394 4.74 6.61 25.32
C SER A 394 5.31 7.94 25.83
N VAL A 395 5.99 8.69 24.96
CA VAL A 395 6.53 10.01 25.30
C VAL A 395 5.44 11.08 25.26
N ALA A 396 4.52 11.02 24.30
CA ALA A 396 3.39 11.95 24.20
C ALA A 396 2.45 11.86 25.42
N ASP A 397 2.20 10.64 25.91
CA ASP A 397 1.42 10.39 27.12
C ASP A 397 2.17 10.84 28.38
N SER A 398 3.50 10.72 28.41
CA SER A 398 4.33 11.22 29.51
C SER A 398 4.36 12.76 29.61
N GLU A 399 4.04 13.47 28.52
CA GLU A 399 4.00 14.94 28.45
C GLU A 399 2.57 15.53 28.47
N LYS A 400 1.52 14.71 28.69
CA LYS A 400 0.09 15.12 28.62
C LYS A 400 -0.31 15.78 27.29
N PHE A 401 -0.05 15.14 26.15
CA PHE A 401 -0.67 15.52 24.88
C PHE A 401 -1.20 14.31 24.12
N SER A 402 -2.52 14.25 23.95
CA SER A 402 -3.20 13.24 23.13
C SER A 402 -2.83 13.41 21.65
N ILE A 403 -2.09 12.46 21.09
CA ILE A 403 -1.86 12.38 19.64
C ILE A 403 -2.90 11.42 19.07
N ASN A 404 -3.85 11.96 18.31
CA ASN A 404 -4.72 11.14 17.47
C ASN A 404 -3.92 10.64 16.26
N PHE A 405 -3.62 9.34 16.24
CA PHE A 405 -3.25 8.64 15.02
C PHE A 405 -4.52 8.41 14.21
N ALA A 406 -4.76 9.30 13.25
CA ALA A 406 -5.70 9.07 12.15
C ALA A 406 -4.91 8.70 10.90
#